data_AF-A0A6A4QVA3-F1
#
_entry.id   AF-A0A6A4QVA3-F1
#
_cell.length_a   1.000
_cell.length_b   1.000
_cell.length_c   1.000
_cell.angle_alpha   90.00
_cell.angle_beta   90.00
_cell.angle_gamma   90.00
#
_symmetry.space_group_name_H-M   'P 1'
#
loop_
_entity.id
_entity.type
_entity.pdbx_description
1 polymer ?
#
loop_
_entity_poly.entity_id
_entity_poly.type
_entity_poly.pdbx_seq_one_letter_code
_entity_poly.pdbx_strand_id
1 'polypeptide(L)'
;MAQGMASGKGGAELQAIEDQWLSMAQLKTFSDAVVDAIKSLNIGEEEKRKRLNEWMDYSSYEKCLSNEEGREIAEKLGIRNLFWDWDLARTREGFYRFKGSVTASIVRGLSFAPHADLIWMETATPNVVDCTQFSEGVRSKYPEMLLGYNLSPSFNWDASGMNDEEMRNFIPRIARLGYVWQFITVGGVHSTALITSTFARDFANRGMLAYVEMIQREERNNGVDTLAHQKWAGANYYDRYLITVQGGAASTDAMGKGKS
;
A
#
# COMPACT_ATOMS: atom_id res chain seq x y z
N MET A 1 9.06 29.57 9.84
CA MET A 1 9.81 28.56 10.60
C MET A 1 11.11 29.10 11.23
N ALA A 2 12.11 29.53 10.46
CA ALA A 2 13.42 29.96 11.00
C ALA A 2 13.32 31.08 12.05
N GLN A 3 12.51 32.12 11.79
CA GLN A 3 12.24 33.18 12.77
C GLN A 3 11.55 32.65 14.04
N GLY A 4 10.63 31.68 13.91
CA GLY A 4 9.98 31.06 15.06
C GLY A 4 10.97 30.35 15.97
N MET A 5 11.91 29.60 15.39
CA MET A 5 12.99 28.94 16.13
C MET A 5 13.96 29.94 16.77
N ALA A 6 14.35 30.98 16.03
CA ALA A 6 15.20 32.04 16.56
C ALA A 6 14.57 32.78 17.76
N SER A 7 13.24 32.86 17.79
CA SER A 7 12.48 33.40 18.92
C SER A 7 12.19 32.38 20.03
N GLY A 8 12.84 31.20 20.02
CA GLY A 8 12.75 30.19 21.08
C GLY A 8 11.52 29.28 21.03
N LYS A 9 10.70 29.33 19.97
CA LYS A 9 9.54 28.44 19.82
C LYS A 9 9.98 27.00 19.54
N GLY A 10 9.27 26.03 20.10
CA GLY A 10 9.56 24.60 19.95
C GLY A 10 8.31 23.73 19.77
N GLY A 11 8.52 22.49 19.34
CA GLY A 11 7.48 21.45 19.27
C GLY A 11 6.17 21.92 18.64
N ALA A 12 5.09 21.91 19.43
CA ALA A 12 3.74 22.25 19.00
C ALA A 12 3.58 23.69 18.49
N GLU A 13 4.36 24.65 18.99
CA GLU A 13 4.27 26.05 18.55
C GLU A 13 4.79 26.22 17.12
N LEU A 14 5.84 25.49 16.76
CA LEU A 14 6.37 25.49 15.40
C LEU A 14 5.41 24.79 14.43
N GLN A 15 4.78 23.69 14.87
CA GLN A 15 3.74 23.01 14.09
C GLN A 15 2.57 23.95 13.80
N ALA A 16 2.07 24.67 14.81
CA ALA A 16 0.96 25.62 14.64
C ALA A 16 1.29 26.75 13.64
N ILE A 17 2.53 27.24 13.62
CA ILE A 17 2.97 28.24 12.63
C ILE A 17 2.95 27.65 11.22
N GLU A 18 3.43 26.42 11.06
CA GLU A 18 3.44 25.74 9.76
C GLU A 18 2.02 25.50 9.26
N ASP A 19 1.12 24.98 10.11
CA ASP A 19 -0.27 24.72 9.79
C ASP A 19 -1.01 26.01 9.39
N GLN A 20 -0.79 27.10 10.14
CA GLN A 20 -1.34 28.41 9.82
C GLN A 20 -0.83 28.90 8.46
N TRP A 21 0.48 28.83 8.21
CA TRP A 21 1.05 29.25 6.94
C TRP A 21 0.48 28.43 5.78
N LEU A 22 0.38 27.11 5.92
CA LEU A 22 -0.16 26.21 4.90
C LEU A 22 -1.63 26.54 4.58
N SER A 23 -2.44 26.87 5.60
CA SER A 23 -3.83 27.30 5.38
C SER A 23 -3.93 28.61 4.59
N MET A 24 -3.00 29.55 4.82
CA MET A 24 -2.96 30.84 4.14
C MET A 24 -2.39 30.73 2.73
N ALA A 25 -1.44 29.81 2.50
CA ALA A 25 -0.76 29.63 1.24
C ALA A 25 -1.67 29.07 0.13
N GLN A 26 -2.81 28.46 0.50
CA GLN A 26 -3.81 27.91 -0.44
C GLN A 26 -3.17 27.04 -1.53
N LEU A 27 -2.33 26.09 -1.11
CA LEU A 27 -1.53 25.28 -2.03
C LEU A 27 -2.39 24.59 -3.09
N LYS A 28 -1.97 24.73 -4.34
CA LYS A 28 -2.60 24.14 -5.54
C LYS A 28 -1.53 23.63 -6.48
N THR A 29 -1.89 22.64 -7.31
CA THR A 29 -1.05 22.30 -8.45
C THR A 29 -1.03 23.49 -9.43
N PHE A 30 0.02 23.60 -10.25
CA PHE A 30 0.07 24.66 -11.26
C PHE A 30 -1.14 24.60 -12.21
N SER A 31 -1.56 23.38 -12.58
CA SER A 31 -2.77 23.18 -13.42
C SER A 31 -4.05 23.67 -12.75
N ASP A 32 -4.26 23.37 -11.47
CA ASP A 32 -5.41 23.89 -10.71
C ASP A 32 -5.40 25.44 -10.68
N ALA A 33 -4.22 26.04 -10.51
CA ALA A 33 -4.08 27.50 -10.50
C ALA A 33 -4.38 28.14 -11.88
N VAL A 34 -3.97 27.51 -12.98
CA VAL A 34 -4.31 27.95 -14.34
C VAL A 34 -5.81 27.82 -14.59
N VAL A 35 -6.43 26.71 -14.19
CA VAL A 35 -7.89 26.50 -14.31
C VAL A 35 -8.67 27.59 -13.58
N ASP A 36 -8.26 27.92 -12.35
CA ASP A 36 -8.89 28.99 -11.57
C ASP A 36 -8.70 30.35 -12.25
N ALA A 37 -7.50 30.64 -12.74
CA ALA A 37 -7.21 31.88 -13.46
C ALA A 37 -8.09 32.02 -14.72
N ILE A 38 -8.29 30.95 -15.50
CA ILE A 38 -9.19 30.94 -16.66
C ILE A 38 -10.64 31.24 -16.24
N LYS A 39 -11.12 30.62 -15.15
CA LYS A 39 -12.48 30.85 -14.63
C LYS A 39 -12.69 32.31 -14.18
N SER A 40 -11.64 32.94 -13.65
CA SER A 40 -11.66 34.33 -13.17
C SER A 40 -11.55 35.39 -14.28
N LEU A 41 -11.27 35.00 -15.54
CA LEU A 41 -11.20 35.95 -16.65
C LEU A 41 -12.55 36.65 -16.85
N ASN A 42 -12.51 37.96 -17.12
CA ASN A 42 -13.69 38.73 -17.47
C ASN A 42 -14.04 38.58 -18.96
N ILE A 43 -14.37 37.36 -19.36
CA ILE A 43 -14.74 36.96 -20.73
C ILE A 43 -16.01 36.11 -20.71
N GLY A 44 -16.64 35.90 -21.87
CA GLY A 44 -17.84 35.08 -21.98
C GLY A 44 -17.63 33.62 -21.56
N GLU A 45 -18.65 33.01 -20.95
CA GLU A 45 -18.58 31.63 -20.42
C GLU A 45 -18.24 30.57 -21.49
N GLU A 46 -18.68 30.78 -22.73
CA GLU A 46 -18.33 29.90 -23.84
C GLU A 46 -16.82 29.90 -24.14
N GLU A 47 -16.21 31.10 -24.12
CA GLU A 47 -14.78 31.26 -24.34
C GLU A 47 -13.97 30.70 -23.15
N LYS A 48 -14.45 30.86 -21.90
CA LYS A 48 -13.84 30.20 -20.74
C LYS A 48 -13.83 28.69 -20.91
N ARG A 49 -14.97 28.11 -21.29
CA ARG A 49 -15.11 26.66 -21.51
C ARG A 49 -14.17 26.17 -22.61
N LYS A 50 -14.04 26.93 -23.70
CA LYS A 50 -13.10 26.62 -24.78
C LYS A 50 -11.66 26.58 -24.26
N ARG A 51 -11.21 27.62 -23.55
CA ARG A 51 -9.84 27.67 -22.99
C ARG A 51 -9.58 26.61 -21.94
N LEU A 52 -10.57 26.27 -21.12
CA LEU A 52 -10.47 25.15 -20.17
C LEU A 52 -10.28 23.83 -20.90
N ASN A 53 -11.06 23.57 -21.95
CA ASN A 53 -10.92 22.35 -22.75
C ASN A 53 -9.54 22.29 -23.43
N GLU A 54 -9.07 23.40 -24.00
CA GLU A 54 -7.71 23.49 -24.56
C GLU A 54 -6.64 23.23 -23.50
N TRP A 55 -6.73 23.87 -22.33
CA TRP A 55 -5.80 23.63 -21.22
C TRP A 55 -5.80 22.17 -20.77
N MET A 56 -6.97 21.55 -20.59
CA MET A 56 -7.08 20.16 -20.13
C MET A 56 -6.56 19.18 -21.18
N ASP A 57 -6.71 19.46 -22.47
CA ASP A 57 -6.09 18.66 -23.52
C ASP A 57 -4.56 18.75 -23.43
N TYR A 58 -3.98 19.96 -23.39
CA TYR A 58 -2.53 20.12 -23.32
C TYR A 58 -1.93 19.57 -22.03
N SER A 59 -2.55 19.84 -20.89
CA SER A 59 -2.04 19.50 -19.55
C SER A 59 -2.40 18.09 -19.07
N SER A 60 -2.86 17.23 -19.98
CA SER A 60 -3.16 15.84 -19.64
C SER A 60 -1.92 15.15 -19.07
N TYR A 61 -2.11 14.34 -18.03
CA TYR A 61 -1.01 13.69 -17.31
C TYR A 61 -0.19 12.75 -18.20
N GLU A 62 -0.80 12.23 -19.27
CA GLU A 62 -0.13 11.39 -20.26
C GLU A 62 0.94 12.15 -21.06
N LYS A 63 0.76 13.47 -21.27
CA LYS A 63 1.69 14.33 -21.99
C LYS A 63 2.89 14.75 -21.14
N CYS A 64 2.85 14.55 -19.81
CA CYS A 64 3.95 14.79 -18.88
C CYS A 64 4.65 16.15 -19.06
N LEU A 65 3.87 17.23 -19.29
CA LEU A 65 4.43 18.56 -19.52
C LEU A 65 5.29 19.04 -18.36
N SER A 66 6.39 19.69 -18.69
CA SER A 66 7.18 20.45 -17.71
C SER A 66 6.43 21.70 -17.25
N ASN A 67 6.84 22.25 -16.11
CA ASN A 67 6.29 23.51 -15.60
C ASN A 67 6.58 24.70 -16.53
N GLU A 68 7.70 24.69 -17.25
CA GLU A 68 8.07 25.73 -18.21
C GLU A 68 7.12 25.73 -19.42
N GLU A 69 6.94 24.57 -20.06
CA GLU A 69 5.97 24.40 -21.15
C GLU A 69 4.54 24.74 -20.70
N GLY A 70 4.16 24.32 -19.49
CA GLY A 70 2.86 24.67 -18.91
C GLY A 70 2.65 26.18 -18.77
N ARG A 71 3.68 26.93 -18.39
CA ARG A 71 3.62 28.41 -18.32
C ARG A 71 3.48 29.04 -19.70
N GLU A 72 4.21 28.55 -20.70
CA GLU A 72 4.08 29.04 -22.08
C GLU A 72 2.66 28.82 -22.64
N ILE A 73 2.08 27.64 -22.38
CA ILE A 73 0.70 27.34 -22.80
C ILE A 73 -0.30 28.22 -22.05
N ALA A 74 -0.15 28.39 -20.73
CA ALA A 74 -1.01 29.27 -19.95
C ALA A 74 -0.98 30.72 -20.49
N GLU A 75 0.20 31.22 -20.86
CA GLU A 75 0.35 32.54 -21.46
C GLU A 75 -0.34 32.66 -22.82
N LYS A 76 -0.23 31.62 -23.68
CA LYS A 76 -0.97 31.54 -24.96
C LYS A 76 -2.48 31.57 -24.77
N LEU A 77 -2.98 31.00 -23.66
CA LEU A 77 -4.40 31.04 -23.27
C LEU A 77 -4.82 32.36 -22.59
N GLY A 78 -3.91 33.34 -22.53
CA GLY A 78 -4.17 34.68 -21.99
C GLY A 78 -3.96 34.79 -20.48
N ILE A 79 -3.38 33.79 -19.82
CA ILE A 79 -3.05 33.82 -18.40
C ILE A 79 -1.62 34.32 -18.24
N ARG A 80 -1.46 35.64 -18.11
CA ARG A 80 -0.16 36.29 -17.90
C ARG A 80 0.09 36.52 -16.41
N ASN A 81 1.35 36.40 -15.99
CA ASN A 81 1.81 36.70 -14.63
C ASN A 81 1.06 35.91 -13.53
N LEU A 82 0.70 34.65 -13.80
CA LEU A 82 0.11 33.78 -12.78
C LEU A 82 1.14 33.53 -11.67
N PHE A 83 0.86 34.04 -10.48
CA PHE A 83 1.66 33.75 -9.30
C PHE A 83 1.49 32.28 -8.91
N TRP A 84 2.59 31.54 -8.95
CA TRP A 84 2.66 30.18 -8.47
C TRP A 84 4.12 29.85 -8.18
N ASP A 85 4.40 29.40 -6.95
CA ASP A 85 5.74 29.12 -6.47
C ASP A 85 5.72 27.94 -5.49
N TRP A 86 6.30 26.82 -5.93
CA TRP A 86 6.44 25.59 -5.14
C TRP A 86 7.61 25.61 -4.14
N ASP A 87 8.56 26.53 -4.27
CA ASP A 87 9.77 26.61 -3.45
C ASP A 87 9.47 27.25 -2.10
N LEU A 88 8.48 28.14 -2.06
CA LEU A 88 7.98 28.76 -0.83
C LEU A 88 7.37 27.73 0.14
N ALA A 89 6.81 26.65 -0.38
CA ALA A 89 6.12 25.63 0.42
C ALA A 89 7.02 24.48 0.86
N ARG A 90 8.33 24.56 0.61
CA ARG A 90 9.26 23.49 0.97
C ARG A 90 9.30 23.25 2.47
N THR A 91 9.48 21.99 2.86
CA THR A 91 9.74 21.64 4.26
C THR A 91 11.09 22.21 4.71
N ARG A 92 11.35 22.16 6.00
CA ARG A 92 12.65 22.57 6.56
C ARG A 92 13.82 21.78 5.97
N GLU A 93 13.59 20.52 5.64
CA GLU A 93 14.55 19.61 5.02
C GLU A 93 14.71 19.88 3.51
N GLY A 94 13.90 20.77 2.94
CA GLY A 94 13.94 21.14 1.53
C GLY A 94 13.03 20.32 0.62
N PHE A 95 12.12 19.49 1.17
CA PHE A 95 11.22 18.68 0.35
C PHE A 95 10.08 19.50 -0.25
N TYR A 96 9.75 19.22 -1.51
CA TYR A 96 8.58 19.78 -2.17
C TYR A 96 7.29 19.12 -1.67
N ARG A 97 6.19 19.89 -1.65
CA ARG A 97 4.85 19.36 -1.39
C ARG A 97 4.35 18.61 -2.62
N PHE A 98 3.73 17.47 -2.42
CA PHE A 98 3.23 16.61 -3.49
C PHE A 98 1.77 16.23 -3.24
N LYS A 99 0.92 16.40 -4.26
CA LYS A 99 -0.48 15.99 -4.23
C LYS A 99 -0.60 14.55 -4.71
N GLY A 100 -0.52 13.60 -3.78
CA GLY A 100 -0.72 12.18 -4.07
C GLY A 100 -2.14 11.88 -4.59
N SER A 101 -2.26 10.93 -5.52
CA SER A 101 -3.54 10.45 -6.06
C SER A 101 -3.32 9.16 -6.86
N VAL A 102 -4.40 8.45 -7.19
CA VAL A 102 -4.34 7.30 -8.11
C VAL A 102 -3.76 7.70 -9.46
N THR A 103 -4.15 8.86 -10.00
CA THR A 103 -3.58 9.41 -11.24
C THR A 103 -2.08 9.62 -11.16
N ALA A 104 -1.58 10.18 -10.05
CA ALA A 104 -0.15 10.36 -9.83
C ALA A 104 0.60 9.01 -9.78
N SER A 105 -0.02 7.99 -9.17
CA SER A 105 0.52 6.63 -9.17
C SER A 105 0.51 6.00 -10.55
N ILE A 106 -0.54 6.20 -11.37
CA ILE A 106 -0.60 5.72 -12.76
C ILE A 106 0.56 6.30 -13.57
N VAL A 107 0.80 7.62 -13.52
CA VAL A 107 1.90 8.26 -14.27
C VAL A 107 3.26 7.66 -13.90
N ARG A 108 3.49 7.39 -12.60
CA ARG A 108 4.70 6.69 -12.13
C ARG A 108 4.74 5.24 -12.61
N GLY A 109 3.62 4.51 -12.50
CA GLY A 109 3.49 3.14 -12.97
C GLY A 109 3.81 3.00 -14.46
N LEU A 110 3.29 3.90 -15.30
CA LEU A 110 3.58 3.94 -16.73
C LEU A 110 5.08 4.18 -17.03
N SER A 111 5.76 4.94 -16.17
CA SER A 111 7.20 5.19 -16.29
C SER A 111 8.03 3.99 -15.81
N PHE A 112 7.52 3.22 -14.85
CA PHE A 112 8.21 2.04 -14.30
C PHE A 112 7.96 0.76 -15.09
N ALA A 113 6.82 0.68 -15.80
CA ALA A 113 6.40 -0.49 -16.58
C ALA A 113 7.45 -1.09 -17.52
N PRO A 114 8.27 -0.31 -18.26
CA PRO A 114 9.34 -0.90 -19.09
C PRO A 114 10.48 -1.58 -18.32
N HIS A 115 10.50 -1.43 -16.99
CA HIS A 115 11.61 -1.82 -16.12
C HIS A 115 11.18 -2.75 -14.98
N ALA A 116 9.91 -3.18 -14.95
CA ALA A 116 9.35 -4.02 -13.90
C ALA A 116 8.43 -5.08 -14.49
N ASP A 117 8.54 -6.32 -14.01
CA ASP A 117 7.63 -7.40 -14.39
C ASP A 117 6.22 -7.22 -13.77
N LEU A 118 6.17 -6.55 -12.62
CA LEU A 118 4.97 -6.31 -11.85
C LEU A 118 5.01 -4.93 -11.20
N ILE A 119 3.86 -4.25 -11.14
CA ILE A 119 3.71 -2.95 -10.48
C ILE A 119 2.71 -3.06 -9.33
N TRP A 120 3.04 -2.41 -8.21
CA TRP A 120 2.15 -2.28 -7.05
C TRP A 120 2.04 -0.81 -6.66
N MET A 121 0.80 -0.34 -6.53
CA MET A 121 0.45 0.94 -5.90
C MET A 121 -0.03 0.70 -4.47
N GLU A 122 0.64 1.32 -3.51
CA GLU A 122 0.16 1.28 -2.12
C GLU A 122 -1.14 2.09 -1.97
N THR A 123 -2.11 1.55 -1.23
CA THR A 123 -3.42 2.14 -0.99
C THR A 123 -3.61 2.50 0.49
N ALA A 124 -4.40 3.54 0.77
CA ALA A 124 -4.76 3.91 2.13
C ALA A 124 -5.93 3.08 2.69
N THR A 125 -6.77 2.51 1.80
CA THR A 125 -7.95 1.73 2.14
C THR A 125 -8.16 0.59 1.12
N PRO A 126 -8.90 -0.47 1.47
CA PRO A 126 -9.23 -1.55 0.54
C PRO A 126 -10.37 -1.14 -0.40
N ASN A 127 -10.09 -0.25 -1.35
CA ASN A 127 -11.07 0.33 -2.27
C ASN A 127 -10.94 -0.25 -3.69
N VAL A 128 -11.96 -0.97 -4.15
CA VAL A 128 -11.97 -1.56 -5.50
C VAL A 128 -12.02 -0.48 -6.59
N VAL A 129 -12.61 0.69 -6.35
CA VAL A 129 -12.66 1.78 -7.35
C VAL A 129 -11.25 2.27 -7.67
N ASP A 130 -10.43 2.48 -6.64
CA ASP A 130 -9.02 2.89 -6.81
C ASP A 130 -8.21 1.79 -7.52
N CYS A 131 -8.50 0.52 -7.23
CA CYS A 131 -7.88 -0.63 -7.90
C CYS A 131 -8.22 -0.66 -9.40
N THR A 132 -9.50 -0.47 -9.74
CA THR A 132 -9.96 -0.41 -11.13
C THR A 132 -9.30 0.74 -11.87
N GLN A 133 -9.35 1.95 -11.30
CA GLN A 133 -8.76 3.14 -11.92
C GLN A 133 -7.26 2.95 -12.16
N PHE A 134 -6.52 2.43 -11.17
CA PHE A 134 -5.08 2.18 -11.32
C PHE A 134 -4.79 1.14 -12.40
N SER A 135 -5.51 0.01 -12.38
CA SER A 135 -5.34 -1.06 -13.36
C SER A 135 -5.61 -0.58 -14.77
N GLU A 136 -6.77 0.04 -15.02
CA GLU A 136 -7.14 0.57 -16.34
C GLU A 136 -6.13 1.62 -16.81
N GLY A 137 -5.69 2.51 -15.91
CA GLY A 137 -4.71 3.54 -16.21
C GLY A 137 -3.36 3.01 -16.67
N VAL A 138 -2.80 2.01 -15.98
CA VAL A 138 -1.51 1.41 -16.35
C VAL A 138 -1.64 0.51 -17.57
N ARG A 139 -2.71 -0.30 -17.61
CA ARG A 139 -2.92 -1.31 -18.67
C ARG A 139 -3.44 -0.71 -19.97
N SER A 140 -3.88 0.55 -19.99
CA SER A 140 -4.19 1.29 -21.23
C SER A 140 -2.97 1.37 -22.17
N LYS A 141 -1.76 1.51 -21.61
CA LYS A 141 -0.50 1.59 -22.36
C LYS A 141 0.28 0.27 -22.32
N TYR A 142 0.15 -0.50 -21.24
CA TYR A 142 0.81 -1.80 -21.07
C TYR A 142 -0.22 -2.89 -20.74
N PRO A 143 -0.97 -3.40 -21.75
CA PRO A 143 -2.10 -4.30 -21.52
C PRO A 143 -1.77 -5.58 -20.77
N GLU A 144 -0.52 -6.06 -20.84
CA GLU A 144 -0.04 -7.29 -20.20
C GLU A 144 0.62 -7.04 -18.83
N MET A 145 0.66 -5.79 -18.34
CA MET A 145 1.34 -5.46 -17.09
C MET A 145 0.73 -6.19 -15.89
N LEU A 146 1.54 -6.96 -15.18
CA LEU A 146 1.12 -7.67 -13.98
C LEU A 146 1.02 -6.70 -12.81
N LEU A 147 -0.02 -6.83 -11.98
CA LEU A 147 -0.22 -5.97 -10.83
C LEU A 147 -0.12 -6.75 -9.51
N GLY A 148 0.46 -6.11 -8.50
CA GLY A 148 0.51 -6.59 -7.13
C GLY A 148 -0.40 -5.79 -6.21
N TYR A 149 -0.95 -6.44 -5.19
CA TYR A 149 -1.80 -5.78 -4.19
C TYR A 149 -1.45 -6.20 -2.77
N ASN A 150 -1.15 -5.21 -1.92
CA ASN A 150 -1.01 -5.41 -0.48
C ASN A 150 -2.40 -5.37 0.19
N LEU A 151 -2.84 -6.52 0.68
CA LEU A 151 -4.00 -6.69 1.55
C LEU A 151 -3.62 -6.22 2.95
N SER A 152 -3.40 -4.92 3.11
CA SER A 152 -2.74 -4.35 4.28
C SER A 152 -3.50 -4.65 5.58
N PRO A 153 -2.86 -5.22 6.61
CA PRO A 153 -3.47 -5.40 7.92
C PRO A 153 -3.54 -4.09 8.72
N SER A 154 -2.94 -2.99 8.22
CA SER A 154 -3.15 -1.65 8.79
C SER A 154 -4.53 -1.09 8.44
N PHE A 155 -5.23 -1.68 7.47
CA PHE A 155 -6.62 -1.33 7.22
C PHE A 155 -7.50 -1.90 8.33
N ASN A 156 -8.47 -1.11 8.77
CA ASN A 156 -9.58 -1.65 9.54
C ASN A 156 -10.57 -2.31 8.56
N TRP A 157 -10.34 -3.58 8.21
CA TRP A 157 -11.18 -4.32 7.27
C TRP A 157 -12.63 -4.42 7.72
N ASP A 158 -12.87 -4.59 9.02
CA ASP A 158 -14.21 -4.68 9.62
C ASP A 158 -14.98 -3.34 9.52
N ALA A 159 -14.27 -2.22 9.64
CA ALA A 159 -14.83 -0.88 9.47
C ALA A 159 -14.70 -0.33 8.04
N SER A 160 -14.35 -1.16 7.06
CA SER A 160 -14.17 -0.72 5.66
C SER A 160 -15.48 -0.36 4.95
N GLY A 161 -16.61 -0.76 5.53
CA GLY A 161 -17.94 -0.65 4.91
C GLY A 161 -18.29 -1.82 3.98
N MET A 162 -17.39 -2.79 3.79
CA MET A 162 -17.68 -4.03 3.08
C MET A 162 -18.48 -4.99 3.96
N ASN A 163 -19.45 -5.68 3.36
CA ASN A 163 -20.07 -6.84 3.99
C ASN A 163 -19.23 -8.11 3.81
N ASP A 164 -19.60 -9.20 4.50
CA ASP A 164 -18.88 -10.48 4.45
C ASP A 164 -18.73 -11.07 3.03
N GLU A 165 -19.74 -10.89 2.18
CA GLU A 165 -19.70 -11.36 0.79
C GLU A 165 -18.73 -10.53 -0.04
N GLU A 166 -18.72 -9.21 0.12
CA GLU A 166 -17.77 -8.32 -0.54
C GLU A 166 -16.34 -8.60 -0.09
N MET A 167 -16.12 -8.79 1.22
CA MET A 167 -14.81 -9.11 1.79
C MET A 167 -14.29 -10.46 1.28
N ARG A 168 -15.15 -11.48 1.25
CA ARG A 168 -14.84 -12.81 0.68
C ARG A 168 -14.48 -12.72 -0.80
N ASN A 169 -15.14 -11.84 -1.54
CA ASN A 169 -14.96 -11.69 -2.98
C ASN A 169 -13.92 -10.62 -3.38
N PHE A 170 -13.30 -9.91 -2.44
CA PHE A 170 -12.35 -8.84 -2.72
C PHE A 170 -11.17 -9.32 -3.58
N ILE A 171 -10.49 -10.39 -3.15
CA ILE A 171 -9.32 -10.97 -3.83
C ILE A 171 -9.68 -11.43 -5.27
N PRO A 172 -10.72 -12.28 -5.49
CA PRO A 172 -11.13 -12.64 -6.84
C PRO A 172 -11.55 -11.46 -7.70
N ARG A 173 -12.17 -10.43 -7.11
CA ARG A 173 -12.65 -9.26 -7.85
C ARG A 173 -11.50 -8.46 -8.42
N ILE A 174 -10.47 -8.16 -7.62
CA ILE A 174 -9.32 -7.42 -8.12
C ILE A 174 -8.39 -8.31 -8.96
N ALA A 175 -8.36 -9.62 -8.76
CA ALA A 175 -7.62 -10.54 -9.64
C ALA A 175 -8.07 -10.40 -11.11
N ARG A 176 -9.37 -10.21 -11.36
CA ARG A 176 -9.92 -9.95 -12.71
C ARG A 176 -9.44 -8.64 -13.34
N LEU A 177 -8.94 -7.71 -12.53
CA LEU A 177 -8.33 -6.45 -12.97
C LEU A 177 -6.82 -6.62 -13.21
N GLY A 178 -6.26 -7.83 -13.15
CA GLY A 178 -4.83 -8.07 -13.38
C GLY A 178 -3.95 -8.03 -12.13
N TYR A 179 -4.54 -7.97 -10.93
CA TYR A 179 -3.82 -8.14 -9.67
C TYR A 179 -3.51 -9.61 -9.40
N VAL A 180 -2.44 -10.10 -10.02
CA VAL A 180 -2.06 -11.53 -10.05
C VAL A 180 -1.35 -11.99 -8.78
N TRP A 181 -0.76 -11.07 -8.02
CA TRP A 181 -0.08 -11.38 -6.77
C TRP A 181 -0.64 -10.51 -5.65
N GLN A 182 -1.22 -11.15 -4.63
CA GLN A 182 -1.88 -10.47 -3.52
C GLN A 182 -1.38 -11.07 -2.22
N PHE A 183 -1.07 -10.23 -1.23
CA PHE A 183 -0.39 -10.67 -0.02
C PHE A 183 -0.78 -9.82 1.19
N ILE A 184 -0.76 -10.44 2.37
CA ILE A 184 -0.90 -9.74 3.66
C ILE A 184 0.51 -9.59 4.23
N THR A 185 1.03 -8.37 4.23
CA THR A 185 2.44 -8.05 4.58
C THR A 185 2.86 -8.60 5.94
N VAL A 186 2.03 -8.44 6.98
CA VAL A 186 2.36 -8.86 8.35
C VAL A 186 1.34 -9.82 8.96
N GLY A 187 0.68 -10.64 8.12
CA GLY A 187 -0.29 -11.64 8.57
C GLY A 187 0.29 -12.64 9.57
N GLY A 188 1.52 -13.10 9.34
CA GLY A 188 2.23 -14.00 10.24
C GLY A 188 2.57 -13.39 11.61
N VAL A 189 2.81 -12.08 11.67
CA VAL A 189 3.04 -11.37 12.93
C VAL A 189 1.76 -11.35 13.76
N HIS A 190 0.64 -10.95 13.16
CA HIS A 190 -0.65 -10.89 13.86
C HIS A 190 -1.16 -12.27 14.30
N SER A 191 -1.02 -13.30 13.45
CA SER A 191 -1.45 -14.65 13.83
C SER A 191 -0.61 -15.22 14.99
N THR A 192 0.71 -15.05 14.94
CA THR A 192 1.63 -15.48 16.00
C THR A 192 1.38 -14.74 17.31
N ALA A 193 1.22 -13.41 17.24
CA ALA A 193 0.95 -12.59 18.42
C ALA A 193 -0.40 -12.97 19.06
N LEU A 194 -1.43 -13.20 18.25
CA LEU A 194 -2.75 -13.61 18.73
C LEU A 194 -2.68 -14.93 19.48
N ILE A 195 -2.17 -16.01 18.86
CA ILE A 195 -2.13 -17.33 19.49
C ILE A 195 -1.23 -17.33 20.74
N THR A 196 -0.08 -16.67 20.68
CA THR A 196 0.84 -16.61 21.83
C THR A 196 0.21 -15.90 23.03
N SER A 197 -0.48 -14.77 22.79
CA SER A 197 -1.12 -13.99 23.85
C SER A 197 -2.30 -14.72 24.49
N THR A 198 -3.19 -15.30 23.67
CA THR A 198 -4.38 -16.00 24.18
C THR A 198 -3.99 -17.31 24.86
N PHE A 199 -3.10 -18.09 24.26
CA PHE A 199 -2.60 -19.33 24.85
C PHE A 199 -1.86 -19.09 26.16
N ALA A 200 -0.89 -18.16 26.21
CA ALA A 200 -0.13 -17.90 27.43
C ALA A 200 -1.03 -17.46 28.60
N ARG A 201 -2.04 -16.62 28.32
CA ARG A 201 -3.03 -16.18 29.31
C ARG A 201 -3.84 -17.34 29.87
N ASP A 202 -4.31 -18.24 28.99
CA ASP A 202 -5.14 -19.35 29.41
C ASP A 202 -4.33 -20.47 30.08
N PHE A 203 -3.12 -20.73 29.59
CA PHE A 203 -2.17 -21.67 30.18
C PHE A 203 -1.77 -21.27 31.60
N ALA A 204 -1.57 -19.98 31.86
CA ALA A 204 -1.30 -19.48 33.22
C ALA A 204 -2.44 -19.78 34.22
N ASN A 205 -3.68 -19.90 33.73
CA ASN A 205 -4.86 -20.17 34.56
C ASN A 205 -5.20 -21.65 34.66
N ARG A 206 -5.16 -22.40 33.55
CA ARG A 206 -5.66 -23.78 33.44
C ARG A 206 -4.54 -24.82 33.21
N GLY A 207 -3.30 -24.39 33.05
CA GLY A 207 -2.15 -25.27 32.80
C GLY A 207 -2.36 -26.16 31.57
N MET A 208 -2.04 -27.45 31.73
CA MET A 208 -2.07 -28.42 30.64
C MET A 208 -3.42 -28.58 29.95
N LEU A 209 -4.53 -28.26 30.62
CA LEU A 209 -5.84 -28.31 29.98
C LEU A 209 -5.94 -27.31 28.82
N ALA A 210 -5.38 -26.10 28.96
CA ALA A 210 -5.31 -25.11 27.88
C ALA A 210 -4.49 -25.61 26.69
N TYR A 211 -3.36 -26.29 26.93
CA TYR A 211 -2.56 -26.91 25.87
C TYR A 211 -3.33 -28.01 25.14
N VAL A 212 -3.96 -28.92 25.88
CA VAL A 212 -4.70 -30.03 25.27
C VAL A 212 -5.88 -29.52 24.44
N GLU A 213 -6.59 -28.51 24.92
CA GLU A 213 -7.76 -27.95 24.22
C GLU A 213 -7.41 -27.02 23.06
N MET A 214 -6.56 -26.01 23.28
CA MET A 214 -6.29 -24.98 22.28
C MET A 214 -5.30 -25.43 21.20
N ILE A 215 -4.38 -26.34 21.53
CA ILE A 215 -3.30 -26.75 20.64
C ILE A 215 -3.48 -28.20 20.21
N GLN A 216 -3.34 -29.16 21.12
CA GLN A 216 -3.20 -30.57 20.73
C GLN A 216 -4.47 -31.16 20.09
N ARG A 217 -5.66 -30.85 20.61
CA ARG A 217 -6.93 -31.28 20.02
C ARG A 217 -7.18 -30.57 18.69
N GLU A 218 -6.90 -29.27 18.60
CA GLU A 218 -7.09 -28.52 17.35
C GLU A 218 -6.10 -28.94 16.25
N GLU A 219 -4.84 -29.21 16.56
CA GLU A 219 -3.89 -29.81 15.61
C GLU A 219 -4.42 -31.15 15.09
N ARG A 220 -4.98 -31.99 15.96
CA ARG A 220 -5.58 -33.28 15.56
C ARG A 220 -6.82 -33.09 14.70
N ASN A 221 -7.74 -32.19 15.09
CA ASN A 221 -9.01 -31.94 14.40
C ASN A 221 -8.80 -31.37 12.99
N ASN A 222 -7.76 -30.54 12.83
CA ASN A 222 -7.42 -29.89 11.56
C ASN A 222 -6.35 -30.64 10.76
N GLY A 223 -5.83 -31.77 11.28
CA GLY A 223 -4.84 -32.59 10.60
C GLY A 223 -3.48 -31.91 10.43
N VAL A 224 -3.07 -31.08 11.38
CA VAL A 224 -1.78 -30.37 11.35
C VAL A 224 -0.64 -31.38 11.52
N ASP A 225 0.30 -31.34 10.58
CA ASP A 225 1.41 -32.30 10.47
C ASP A 225 2.41 -32.21 11.63
N THR A 226 2.57 -31.02 12.22
CA THR A 226 3.43 -30.75 13.38
C THR A 226 3.03 -31.49 14.65
N LEU A 227 1.79 -32.01 14.75
CA LEU A 227 1.38 -32.86 15.88
C LEU A 227 2.32 -34.06 16.05
N ALA A 228 2.76 -34.65 14.93
CA ALA A 228 3.79 -35.67 14.88
C ALA A 228 5.18 -35.04 14.65
N HIS A 229 5.57 -34.12 15.54
CA HIS A 229 6.75 -33.25 15.38
C HIS A 229 8.05 -33.97 14.99
N GLN A 230 8.32 -35.18 15.49
CA GLN A 230 9.50 -35.97 15.09
C GLN A 230 9.45 -36.38 13.61
N LYS A 231 8.29 -36.87 13.16
CA LYS A 231 8.09 -37.23 11.75
C LYS A 231 8.18 -36.00 10.86
N TRP A 232 7.55 -34.90 11.27
CA TRP A 232 7.56 -33.63 10.54
C TRP A 232 8.99 -33.05 10.41
N ALA A 233 9.78 -33.10 11.49
CA ALA A 233 11.18 -32.67 11.50
C ALA A 233 12.12 -33.59 10.71
N GLY A 234 11.62 -34.70 10.14
CA GLY A 234 12.39 -35.58 9.27
C GLY A 234 13.18 -36.66 10.00
N ALA A 235 12.84 -37.02 11.25
CA ALA A 235 13.53 -38.09 11.99
C ALA A 235 13.62 -39.40 11.18
N ASN A 236 12.52 -39.81 10.55
CA ASN A 236 12.48 -41.02 9.71
C ASN A 236 13.39 -40.93 8.47
N TYR A 237 13.59 -39.73 7.91
CA TYR A 237 14.51 -39.53 6.79
C TYR A 237 15.95 -39.72 7.25
N TYR A 238 16.28 -39.12 8.40
CA TYR A 238 17.60 -39.23 9.00
C TYR A 238 17.92 -40.67 9.45
N ASP A 239 16.96 -41.39 10.03
CA ASP A 239 17.11 -42.79 10.41
C ASP A 239 17.42 -43.68 9.21
N ARG A 240 16.72 -43.48 8.08
CA ARG A 240 17.00 -44.21 6.83
C ARG A 240 18.38 -43.89 6.26
N TYR A 241 18.81 -42.62 6.35
CA TYR A 241 20.16 -42.22 5.96
C TYR A 241 21.20 -42.96 6.81
N LEU A 242 21.04 -42.98 8.14
CA LEU A 242 21.93 -43.68 9.06
C LEU A 242 22.00 -45.19 8.79
N ILE A 243 20.86 -45.85 8.62
CA ILE A 243 20.80 -47.28 8.27
C ILE A 243 21.55 -47.55 6.96
N THR A 244 21.42 -46.67 5.97
CA THR A 244 22.09 -46.82 4.67
C THR A 244 23.61 -46.70 4.80
N VAL A 245 24.12 -45.70 5.54
CA VAL A 245 25.57 -45.49 5.71
C VAL A 245 26.22 -46.46 6.70
N GLN A 246 25.45 -47.01 7.65
CA GLN A 246 25.92 -48.02 8.62
C GLN A 246 25.75 -49.47 8.11
N GLY A 247 25.41 -49.66 6.83
CA GLY A 247 25.31 -50.98 6.23
C GLY A 247 24.20 -51.86 6.81
N GLY A 248 23.10 -51.27 7.29
CA GLY A 248 21.95 -51.99 7.83
C GLY A 248 21.98 -52.23 9.35
N ALA A 249 22.98 -51.74 10.09
CA ALA A 249 23.07 -51.92 11.54
C ALA A 249 23.05 -50.57 12.28
N ALA A 250 21.86 -50.07 12.59
CA ALA A 250 21.69 -48.91 13.49
C ALA A 250 21.20 -49.39 14.87
N SER A 251 21.88 -48.98 15.95
CA SER A 251 21.57 -49.35 17.34
C SER A 251 20.28 -48.72 17.90
N THR A 252 19.50 -48.00 17.09
CA THR A 252 18.31 -47.23 17.47
C THR A 252 16.98 -47.97 17.27
N ASP A 253 16.99 -49.19 16.72
CA ASP A 253 15.78 -50.03 16.55
C ASP A 253 15.08 -50.39 17.88
N ALA A 254 15.70 -50.10 19.03
CA ALA A 254 15.15 -50.37 20.37
C ALA A 254 14.08 -49.37 20.86
N MET A 255 13.81 -48.25 20.16
CA MET A 255 12.80 -47.25 20.61
C MET A 255 11.38 -47.44 20.03
N GLY A 256 11.11 -48.54 19.33
CA GLY A 256 9.81 -48.81 18.68
C GLY A 256 8.61 -49.15 19.59
N LYS A 257 8.71 -49.04 20.92
CA LYS A 257 7.61 -49.35 21.87
C LYS A 257 7.43 -48.33 23.00
N GLY A 258 7.49 -47.03 22.70
CA GLY A 258 7.30 -45.95 23.66
C GLY A 258 6.11 -45.04 23.35
N LYS A 259 4.89 -45.50 23.67
CA LYS A 259 3.60 -44.83 23.96
C LYS A 259 3.13 -43.57 23.18
N SER A 260 1.85 -43.69 22.81
CA SER A 260 0.87 -42.74 22.25
C SER A 260 0.78 -41.36 22.91
#